data_AF-A0A9E7BC34-F1
#
_entry.id   AF-A0A9E7BC34-F1
#
_cell.length_a   1.000
_cell.length_b   1.000
_cell.length_c   1.000
_cell.angle_alpha   90.00
_cell.angle_beta   90.00
_cell.angle_gamma   90.00
#
_symmetry.space_group_name_H-M   'P 1'
#
loop_
_entity.id
_entity.type
_entity.pdbx_description
1 polymer ?
#
loop_
_entity_poly.entity_id
_entity_poly.type
_entity_poly.pdbx_seq_one_letter_code
_entity_poly.pdbx_strand_id
1 'polypeptide(L)'
;MFDGLVWFVTQIGLGFYNLFYALTHPASWLDWSDSQAIMRTVFYGGSVEFFFVVFNICVLIFLIGIWRRDFLWGVVRGLEGFANVTGRFFAWAGLIMVIQQIIIVFMQRIFAASEISIGLGKTVSFDVSWWTEELRLYNAMVVALCCSYTFVQGGHVRVDLIYATVSHRTKRMIDMVGSLLFMIPTAVVTWMYGWYFLWRHLIVPKPSASDTLEGLLNKSRALRWNVETIGFSPNGFNAYFLFKILLCLFAAMVFIHGVAFFYRSYLEWREGPDSANKYLDKDRLDDGDDAFQGAH
;
A
#
# COMPACT_ATOMS: atom_id res chain seq x y z
N MET A 1 12.98 -31.57 -1.32
CA MET A 1 13.74 -30.37 -1.77
C MET A 1 13.64 -30.16 -3.28
N PHE A 2 13.82 -31.20 -4.11
CA PHE A 2 13.64 -31.11 -5.56
C PHE A 2 12.23 -30.67 -5.99
N ASP A 3 11.18 -31.22 -5.38
CA ASP A 3 9.79 -30.87 -5.73
C ASP A 3 9.46 -29.39 -5.52
N GLY A 4 10.03 -28.77 -4.47
CA GLY A 4 9.82 -27.35 -4.18
C GLY A 4 10.53 -26.44 -5.19
N LEU A 5 11.73 -26.80 -5.62
CA LEU A 5 12.45 -26.09 -6.67
C LEU A 5 11.75 -26.22 -8.02
N VAL A 6 11.30 -27.43 -8.37
CA VAL A 6 10.52 -27.66 -9.60
C VAL A 6 9.24 -26.83 -9.57
N TRP A 7 8.48 -26.86 -8.47
CA TRP A 7 7.28 -26.05 -8.30
C TRP A 7 7.57 -24.56 -8.49
N PHE A 8 8.61 -24.03 -7.84
CA PHE A 8 8.96 -22.61 -7.94
C PHE A 8 9.32 -22.20 -9.37
N VAL A 9 10.14 -22.99 -10.06
CA VAL A 9 10.51 -22.73 -11.47
C VAL A 9 9.29 -22.84 -12.39
N THR A 10 8.40 -23.81 -12.14
CA THR A 10 7.13 -23.93 -12.86
C THR A 10 6.26 -22.69 -12.66
N GLN A 11 6.13 -22.18 -11.44
CA GLN A 11 5.35 -20.98 -11.15
C GLN A 11 5.94 -19.72 -11.80
N ILE A 12 7.27 -19.60 -11.90
CA ILE A 12 7.90 -18.53 -12.67
C ILE A 12 7.48 -18.61 -14.14
N GLY A 13 7.56 -19.79 -14.76
CA GLY A 13 7.11 -19.98 -16.15
C GLY A 13 5.64 -19.65 -16.34
N LEU A 14 4.78 -20.16 -15.46
CA LEU A 14 3.34 -19.90 -15.47
C LEU A 14 3.01 -18.43 -15.23
N GLY A 15 3.80 -17.70 -14.44
CA GLY A 15 3.59 -16.28 -14.20
C GLY A 15 3.64 -15.45 -15.49
N PHE A 16 4.53 -15.77 -16.43
CA PHE A 16 4.54 -15.10 -17.74
C PHE A 16 3.31 -15.45 -18.59
N TYR A 17 2.89 -16.72 -18.55
CA TYR A 17 1.65 -17.15 -19.22
C TYR A 17 0.42 -16.44 -18.64
N ASN A 18 0.30 -16.39 -17.32
CA ASN A 18 -0.81 -15.75 -16.61
C ASN A 18 -0.86 -14.24 -16.90
N LEU A 19 0.30 -13.57 -16.99
CA LEU A 19 0.37 -12.17 -17.41
C LEU A 19 -0.20 -11.99 -18.82
N PHE A 20 0.23 -12.82 -19.78
CA PHE A 20 -0.25 -12.74 -21.15
C PHE A 20 -1.74 -13.07 -21.27
N TYR A 21 -2.21 -14.08 -20.52
CA TYR A 21 -3.62 -14.46 -20.46
C TYR A 21 -4.49 -13.32 -19.92
N ALA A 22 -4.07 -12.70 -18.82
CA ALA A 22 -4.77 -11.56 -18.22
C ALA A 22 -4.91 -10.38 -19.19
N LEU A 23 -3.84 -10.06 -19.94
CA LEU A 23 -3.83 -8.97 -20.92
C LEU A 23 -4.69 -9.27 -22.16
N THR A 24 -4.74 -10.52 -22.60
CA THR A 24 -5.49 -10.92 -23.81
C THR A 24 -6.97 -11.18 -23.58
N HIS A 25 -7.35 -11.53 -22.34
CA HIS A 25 -8.73 -11.85 -21.98
C HIS A 25 -9.28 -10.91 -20.88
N PRO A 26 -9.34 -9.59 -21.10
CA PRO A 26 -9.84 -8.64 -20.10
C PRO A 26 -11.27 -8.96 -19.65
N ALA A 27 -12.13 -9.42 -20.56
CA ALA A 27 -13.53 -9.74 -20.25
C ALA A 27 -13.69 -10.86 -19.21
N SER A 28 -12.72 -11.77 -19.05
CA SER A 28 -12.86 -12.90 -18.12
C SER A 28 -12.79 -12.51 -16.63
N TRP A 29 -12.43 -11.25 -16.33
CA TRP A 29 -12.18 -10.74 -14.99
C TRP A 29 -12.60 -9.25 -14.81
N LEU A 30 -12.67 -8.47 -15.90
CA LEU A 30 -13.15 -7.08 -15.88
C LEU A 30 -14.64 -6.92 -16.22
N ASP A 31 -15.34 -7.98 -16.60
CA ASP A 31 -16.80 -7.91 -16.77
C ASP A 31 -17.50 -7.98 -15.41
N TRP A 32 -17.79 -6.82 -14.81
CA TRP A 32 -18.41 -6.74 -13.49
C TRP A 32 -19.94 -6.95 -13.52
N SER A 33 -20.51 -7.21 -14.70
CA SER A 33 -21.88 -7.69 -14.83
C SER A 33 -21.97 -9.21 -14.59
N ASP A 34 -20.89 -9.95 -14.84
CA ASP A 34 -20.80 -11.38 -14.60
C ASP A 34 -20.31 -11.70 -13.19
N SER A 35 -21.13 -12.41 -12.43
CA SER A 35 -20.79 -12.86 -11.07
C SER A 35 -19.61 -13.84 -11.05
N GLN A 36 -19.38 -14.60 -12.13
CA GLN A 36 -18.21 -15.47 -12.23
C GLN A 36 -16.92 -14.67 -12.41
N ALA A 37 -16.93 -13.64 -13.25
CA ALA A 37 -15.81 -12.74 -13.43
C ALA A 37 -15.42 -12.02 -12.12
N ILE A 38 -16.40 -11.57 -11.33
CA ILE A 38 -16.14 -11.00 -9.99
C ILE A 38 -15.44 -12.03 -9.10
N MET A 39 -15.93 -13.27 -9.03
CA MET A 39 -15.32 -14.32 -8.20
C MET A 39 -13.92 -14.70 -8.67
N ARG A 40 -13.65 -14.68 -9.98
CA ARG A 40 -12.30 -14.85 -10.53
C ARG A 40 -11.38 -13.72 -10.07
N THR A 41 -11.83 -12.47 -10.12
CA THR A 41 -11.05 -11.32 -9.65
C THR A 41 -10.74 -11.40 -8.15
N VAL A 42 -11.73 -11.82 -7.34
CA VAL A 42 -11.55 -12.07 -5.90
C VAL A 42 -10.48 -13.13 -5.67
N PHE A 43 -10.55 -14.26 -6.38
CA PHE A 43 -9.57 -15.34 -6.27
C PHE A 43 -8.18 -14.87 -6.72
N TYR A 44 -8.06 -14.34 -7.93
CA TYR A 44 -6.78 -13.98 -8.54
C TYR A 44 -6.04 -12.91 -7.73
N GLY A 45 -6.72 -11.89 -7.20
CA GLY A 45 -6.03 -10.83 -6.47
C GLY A 45 -5.31 -11.28 -5.18
N GLY A 46 -5.74 -12.39 -4.57
CA GLY A 46 -5.08 -13.01 -3.42
C GLY A 46 -4.36 -14.33 -3.73
N SER A 47 -4.16 -14.63 -5.02
CA SER A 47 -3.65 -15.92 -5.50
C SER A 47 -2.12 -15.97 -5.60
N VAL A 48 -1.58 -17.19 -5.69
CA VAL A 48 -0.15 -17.43 -5.92
C VAL A 48 0.23 -17.00 -7.34
N GLU A 49 -0.67 -17.18 -8.30
CA GLU A 49 -0.50 -16.81 -9.70
C GLU A 49 -0.24 -15.30 -9.84
N PHE A 50 -1.04 -14.48 -9.16
CA PHE A 50 -0.85 -13.03 -9.16
C PHE A 50 0.47 -12.62 -8.49
N PHE A 51 0.84 -13.28 -7.39
CA PHE A 51 2.13 -13.06 -6.75
C PHE A 51 3.30 -13.32 -7.73
N PHE A 52 3.29 -14.45 -8.45
CA PHE A 52 4.36 -14.77 -9.40
C PHE A 52 4.36 -13.84 -10.63
N VAL A 53 3.21 -13.34 -11.07
CA VAL A 53 3.14 -12.30 -12.11
C VAL A 53 3.88 -11.04 -11.66
N VAL A 54 3.54 -10.51 -10.48
CA VAL A 54 4.18 -9.30 -9.93
C VAL A 54 5.67 -9.54 -9.65
N PHE A 55 6.00 -10.67 -9.04
CA PHE A 55 7.38 -11.08 -8.78
C PHE A 55 8.21 -11.15 -10.07
N ASN A 56 7.70 -11.78 -11.13
CA ASN A 56 8.38 -11.88 -12.41
C ASN A 56 8.60 -10.51 -13.05
N ILE A 57 7.63 -9.59 -12.94
CA ILE A 57 7.78 -8.21 -13.43
C ILE A 57 8.92 -7.51 -12.68
N CYS A 58 8.95 -7.61 -11.35
CA CYS A 58 10.03 -7.04 -10.54
C CYS A 58 11.39 -7.65 -10.91
N VAL A 59 11.49 -8.98 -10.98
CA VAL A 59 12.73 -9.67 -11.37
C VAL A 59 13.17 -9.29 -12.78
N LEU A 60 12.26 -9.19 -13.75
CA LEU A 60 12.59 -8.79 -15.11
C LEU A 60 13.14 -7.36 -15.15
N ILE A 61 12.50 -6.41 -14.45
CA ILE A 61 12.98 -5.04 -14.31
C ILE A 61 14.38 -5.03 -13.70
N PHE A 62 14.61 -5.82 -12.64
CA PHE A 62 15.90 -5.92 -11.99
C PHE A 62 16.98 -6.48 -12.94
N LEU A 63 16.70 -7.57 -13.66
CA LEU A 63 17.61 -8.19 -14.61
C LEU A 63 18.01 -7.22 -15.74
N ILE A 64 17.04 -6.49 -16.30
CA ILE A 64 17.30 -5.43 -17.28
C ILE A 64 18.16 -4.33 -16.65
N GLY A 65 17.87 -3.95 -15.40
CA GLY A 65 18.59 -2.94 -14.65
C GLY A 65 20.04 -3.29 -14.31
N ILE A 66 20.36 -4.59 -14.14
CA ILE A 66 21.75 -5.07 -13.98
C ILE A 66 22.56 -4.73 -15.24
N TRP A 67 21.96 -4.82 -16.42
CA TRP A 67 22.64 -4.49 -17.67
C TRP A 67 22.61 -2.99 -17.99
N ARG A 68 21.48 -2.31 -17.73
CA ARG A 68 21.28 -0.86 -17.97
C ARG A 68 20.99 -0.12 -16.67
N ARG A 69 22.04 0.47 -16.08
CA ARG A 69 21.94 1.19 -14.80
C ARG A 69 21.03 2.43 -14.89
N ASP A 70 21.12 3.18 -15.99
CA ASP A 70 20.30 4.37 -16.20
C ASP A 70 18.80 4.05 -16.25
N PHE A 71 18.45 2.88 -16.78
CA PHE A 71 17.08 2.38 -16.74
C PHE A 71 16.63 2.10 -15.31
N LEU A 72 17.44 1.42 -14.51
CA LEU A 72 17.10 1.11 -13.12
C LEU A 72 17.00 2.38 -12.24
N TRP A 73 17.88 3.37 -12.45
CA TRP A 73 17.74 4.70 -11.83
C TRP A 73 16.46 5.40 -12.27
N GLY A 74 16.05 5.26 -13.53
CA GLY A 74 14.74 5.74 -14.02
C GLY A 74 13.58 5.10 -13.27
N VAL A 75 13.62 3.77 -13.07
CA VAL A 75 12.60 3.04 -12.31
C VAL A 75 12.56 3.50 -10.86
N VAL A 76 13.70 3.57 -10.16
CA VAL A 76 13.78 4.03 -8.77
C VAL A 76 13.16 5.42 -8.62
N ARG A 77 13.53 6.36 -9.50
CA ARG A 77 12.94 7.71 -9.52
C ARG A 77 11.42 7.70 -9.75
N GLY A 78 10.94 6.82 -10.62
CA GLY A 78 9.49 6.67 -10.86
C GLY A 78 8.75 6.14 -9.64
N LEU A 79 9.26 5.08 -9.01
CA LEU A 79 8.64 4.46 -7.83
C LEU A 79 8.64 5.39 -6.62
N GLU A 80 9.72 6.12 -6.40
CA GLU A 80 9.83 7.07 -5.29
C GLU A 80 9.12 8.38 -5.57
N GLY A 81 9.11 8.83 -6.82
CA GLY A 81 8.27 9.93 -7.26
C GLY A 81 6.80 9.63 -7.02
N PHE A 82 6.35 8.40 -7.31
CA PHE A 82 5.00 7.95 -6.97
C PHE A 82 4.73 7.99 -5.46
N ALA A 83 5.67 7.52 -4.63
CA ALA A 83 5.55 7.60 -3.18
C ALA A 83 5.47 9.06 -2.68
N ASN A 84 6.31 9.95 -3.22
CA ASN A 84 6.31 11.37 -2.88
C ASN A 84 5.03 12.08 -3.31
N VAL A 85 4.56 11.86 -4.53
CA VAL A 85 3.30 12.46 -5.02
C VAL A 85 2.13 12.00 -4.16
N THR A 86 2.04 10.69 -3.89
CA THR A 86 0.99 10.11 -3.05
C THR A 86 1.05 10.68 -1.63
N GLY A 87 2.23 10.70 -1.01
CA GLY A 87 2.42 11.22 0.34
C GLY A 87 2.11 12.71 0.47
N ARG A 88 2.60 13.55 -0.45
CA ARG A 88 2.32 15.00 -0.46
C ARG A 88 0.82 15.27 -0.67
N PHE A 89 0.14 14.48 -1.49
CA PHE A 89 -1.31 14.58 -1.67
C PHE A 89 -2.08 14.20 -0.40
N PHE A 90 -1.79 13.04 0.18
CA PHE A 90 -2.49 12.55 1.38
C PHE A 90 -2.06 13.24 2.69
N ALA A 91 -0.94 13.96 2.71
CA ALA A 91 -0.56 14.81 3.85
C ALA A 91 -1.63 15.88 4.17
N TRP A 92 -2.38 16.34 3.16
CA TRP A 92 -3.51 17.26 3.35
C TRP A 92 -4.64 16.65 4.19
N ALA A 93 -4.76 15.32 4.26
CA ALA A 93 -5.72 14.67 5.16
C ALA A 93 -5.45 15.00 6.63
N GLY A 94 -4.18 15.26 7.00
CA GLY A 94 -3.82 15.73 8.34
C GLY A 94 -4.37 17.14 8.62
N LEU A 95 -4.24 18.06 7.66
CA LEU A 95 -4.80 19.40 7.79
C LEU A 95 -6.33 19.36 7.89
N ILE A 96 -6.98 18.56 7.03
CA ILE A 96 -8.45 18.35 7.06
C ILE A 96 -8.89 17.80 8.41
N MET A 97 -8.17 16.81 8.94
CA MET A 97 -8.45 16.22 10.25
C MET A 97 -8.39 17.27 11.37
N VAL A 98 -7.39 18.15 11.38
CA VAL A 98 -7.27 19.22 12.39
C VAL A 98 -8.42 20.22 12.28
N ILE A 99 -8.75 20.66 11.06
CA ILE A 99 -9.87 21.59 10.83
C ILE A 99 -11.19 20.96 11.30
N GLN A 100 -11.43 19.70 10.94
CA GLN A 100 -12.63 18.97 11.36
C GLN A 100 -12.67 18.78 12.88
N GLN A 101 -11.54 18.48 13.52
CA GLN A 101 -11.43 18.36 14.98
C GLN A 101 -11.79 19.69 15.68
N ILE A 102 -11.35 20.83 15.12
CA ILE A 102 -11.72 22.15 15.63
C ILE A 102 -13.24 22.34 15.50
N ILE A 103 -13.82 22.08 14.34
CA ILE A 103 -15.28 22.21 14.12
C ILE A 103 -16.05 21.34 15.13
N ILE A 104 -15.65 20.09 15.33
CA ILE A 104 -16.27 19.17 16.31
C ILE A 104 -16.25 19.78 17.72
N VAL A 105 -15.09 20.30 18.14
CA VAL A 105 -14.95 20.92 19.48
C VAL A 105 -15.86 22.13 19.62
N PHE A 106 -15.94 23.01 18.62
CA PHE A 106 -16.83 24.18 18.64
C PHE A 106 -18.31 23.77 18.70
N MET A 107 -18.73 22.82 17.87
CA MET A 107 -20.12 22.36 17.82
C MET A 107 -20.56 21.74 19.16
N GLN A 108 -19.72 20.92 19.78
CA GLN A 108 -20.05 20.29 21.07
C GLN A 108 -19.94 21.24 22.26
N ARG A 109 -18.88 22.05 22.33
CA ARG A 109 -18.53 22.79 23.55
C ARG A 109 -19.12 24.19 23.60
N ILE A 110 -19.30 24.84 22.45
CA ILE A 110 -19.78 26.23 22.39
C ILE A 110 -21.26 26.26 22.01
N PHE A 111 -21.63 25.53 20.96
CA PHE A 111 -23.02 25.54 20.45
C PHE A 111 -23.91 24.46 21.08
N ALA A 112 -23.34 23.53 21.85
CA ALA A 112 -24.02 22.36 22.41
C ALA A 112 -24.89 21.61 21.38
N ALA A 113 -24.46 21.65 20.11
CA ALA A 113 -25.16 21.03 18.99
C ALA A 113 -24.75 19.55 18.90
N SER A 114 -25.74 18.67 18.74
CA SER A 114 -25.54 17.23 18.56
C SER A 114 -25.30 16.81 17.11
N GLU A 115 -25.58 17.70 16.15
CA GLU A 115 -25.51 17.44 14.72
C GLU A 115 -24.72 18.54 13.99
N ILE A 116 -24.00 18.14 12.93
CA ILE A 116 -23.30 19.05 12.04
C ILE A 116 -23.90 18.88 10.65
N SER A 117 -24.39 19.99 10.09
CA SER A 117 -24.98 20.05 8.75
C SER A 117 -24.04 20.84 7.83
N ILE A 118 -23.62 20.22 6.74
CA ILE A 118 -22.76 20.85 5.73
C ILE A 118 -23.49 20.80 4.39
N GLY A 119 -23.61 21.93 3.69
CA GLY A 119 -24.25 21.95 2.37
C GLY A 119 -24.16 23.27 1.63
N LEU A 120 -23.73 23.20 0.37
CA LEU A 120 -23.97 24.20 -0.67
C LEU A 120 -25.06 23.64 -1.61
N GLY A 121 -26.32 23.65 -1.16
CA GLY A 121 -27.46 23.11 -1.90
C GLY A 121 -28.14 21.93 -1.20
N LYS A 122 -27.67 20.69 -1.42
CA LYS A 122 -28.12 19.53 -0.63
C LYS A 122 -27.41 19.52 0.72
N THR A 123 -28.17 19.70 1.79
CA THR A 123 -27.66 19.61 3.17
C THR A 123 -27.44 18.15 3.52
N VAL A 124 -26.20 17.80 3.83
CA VAL A 124 -25.85 16.52 4.43
C VAL A 124 -25.66 16.77 5.92
N SER A 125 -26.51 16.13 6.72
CA SER A 125 -26.54 16.30 8.18
C SER A 125 -26.24 14.96 8.83
N PHE A 126 -25.21 14.95 9.68
CA PHE A 126 -24.85 13.80 10.49
C PHE A 126 -24.57 14.23 11.92
N ASP A 127 -24.79 13.30 12.86
CA ASP A 127 -24.43 13.46 14.26
C ASP A 127 -22.95 13.77 14.43
N VAL A 128 -22.60 14.55 15.45
CA VAL A 128 -21.21 14.85 15.77
C VAL A 128 -20.38 13.57 16.02
N SER A 129 -21.02 12.50 16.52
CA SER A 129 -20.37 11.19 16.69
C SER A 129 -19.86 10.63 15.36
N TRP A 130 -20.60 10.79 14.26
CA TRP A 130 -20.21 10.35 12.93
C TRP A 130 -18.92 11.05 12.48
N TRP A 131 -18.90 12.38 12.60
CA TRP A 131 -17.73 13.21 12.24
C TRP A 131 -16.50 12.91 13.12
N THR A 132 -16.73 12.52 14.37
CA THR A 132 -15.66 12.14 15.30
C THR A 132 -15.06 10.78 14.94
N GLU A 133 -15.89 9.81 14.56
CA GLU A 133 -15.42 8.51 14.07
C GLU A 133 -14.70 8.62 12.72
N GLU A 134 -15.14 9.52 11.84
CA GLU A 134 -14.50 9.80 10.54
C GLU A 134 -13.05 10.29 10.70
N LEU A 135 -12.69 10.98 11.79
CA LEU A 135 -11.29 11.38 12.06
C LEU A 135 -10.32 10.18 12.02
N ARG A 136 -10.80 8.98 12.40
CA ARG A 136 -10.02 7.75 12.31
C ARG A 136 -9.70 7.37 10.86
N LEU A 137 -10.60 7.67 9.91
CA LEU A 137 -10.35 7.46 8.49
C LEU A 137 -9.24 8.37 8.00
N TYR A 138 -9.28 9.67 8.32
CA TYR A 138 -8.19 10.59 7.96
C TYR A 138 -6.86 10.13 8.54
N ASN A 139 -6.86 9.64 9.78
CA ASN A 139 -5.64 9.13 10.42
C ASN A 139 -5.13 7.87 9.71
N ALA A 140 -6.03 6.93 9.41
CA ALA A 140 -5.69 5.73 8.64
C ALA A 140 -5.17 6.08 7.24
N MET A 141 -5.72 7.08 6.55
CA MET A 141 -5.22 7.55 5.25
C MET A 141 -3.77 8.06 5.36
N VAL A 142 -3.49 8.92 6.35
CA VAL A 142 -2.12 9.43 6.58
C VAL A 142 -1.15 8.28 6.85
N VAL A 143 -1.50 7.35 7.75
CA VAL A 143 -0.61 6.22 8.08
C VAL A 143 -0.43 5.29 6.88
N ALA A 144 -1.52 4.89 6.23
CA ALA A 144 -1.50 3.91 5.14
C ALA A 144 -0.76 4.44 3.89
N LEU A 145 -1.00 5.70 3.52
CA LEU A 145 -0.60 6.26 2.23
C LEU A 145 0.66 7.11 2.32
N CYS A 146 1.00 7.64 3.50
CA CYS A 146 2.23 8.41 3.70
C CYS A 146 3.39 7.57 4.26
N CYS A 147 3.20 6.29 4.60
CA CYS A 147 4.28 5.45 5.17
C CYS A 147 5.55 5.41 4.29
N SER A 148 5.40 5.11 3.00
CA SER A 148 6.50 5.07 2.04
C SER A 148 7.09 6.45 1.80
N TYR A 149 6.27 7.50 1.83
CA TYR A 149 6.73 8.88 1.74
C TYR A 149 7.65 9.24 2.91
N THR A 150 7.23 9.00 4.15
CA THR A 150 8.05 9.25 5.34
C THR A 150 9.39 8.50 5.28
N PHE A 151 9.39 7.28 4.72
CA PHE A 151 10.64 6.55 4.52
C PHE A 151 11.55 7.21 3.49
N VAL A 152 11.03 7.61 2.31
CA VAL A 152 11.80 8.34 1.28
C VAL A 152 12.38 9.65 1.83
N GLN A 153 11.60 10.36 2.67
CA GLN A 153 12.07 11.58 3.34
C GLN A 153 13.13 11.33 4.41
N GLY A 154 13.31 10.08 4.86
CA GLY A 154 14.23 9.73 5.93
C GLY A 154 13.72 10.08 7.33
N GLY A 155 12.41 10.32 7.47
CA GLY A 155 11.76 10.63 8.75
C GLY A 155 11.50 9.41 9.64
N HIS A 156 12.04 8.24 9.28
CA HIS A 156 11.96 7.05 10.11
C HIS A 156 13.13 7.01 11.10
N VAL A 157 12.85 6.63 12.34
CA VAL A 157 13.90 6.43 13.35
C VAL A 157 14.69 5.19 12.97
N ARG A 158 15.90 5.39 12.46
CA ARG A 158 16.86 4.30 12.24
C ARG A 158 17.60 4.02 13.53
N VAL A 159 17.52 2.79 14.03
CA VAL A 159 18.31 2.36 15.19
C VAL A 159 19.73 2.06 14.72
N ASP A 160 20.51 3.12 14.49
CA ASP A 160 21.79 3.07 13.78
C ASP A 160 23.00 2.64 14.64
N LEU A 161 22.81 1.91 15.75
CA LEU A 161 23.91 1.47 16.61
C LEU A 161 24.92 0.56 15.87
N ILE A 162 24.43 -0.27 14.96
CA ILE A 162 25.25 -1.17 14.13
C ILE A 162 25.66 -0.48 12.81
N TYR A 163 24.86 0.47 12.33
CA TYR A 163 25.12 1.17 11.06
C TYR A 163 26.27 2.18 11.15
N ALA A 164 26.59 2.71 12.33
CA ALA A 164 27.66 3.70 12.49
C ALA A 164 29.06 3.14 12.15
N THR A 165 29.30 1.85 12.38
CA THR A 165 30.64 1.23 12.31
C THR A 165 30.91 0.45 11.02
N VAL A 166 29.90 0.22 10.18
CA VAL A 166 30.02 -0.63 8.99
C VAL A 166 30.27 0.18 7.71
N SER A 167 30.97 -0.43 6.74
CA SER A 167 31.30 0.20 5.45
C SER A 167 30.05 0.49 4.59
N HIS A 168 30.12 1.47 3.68
CA HIS A 168 29.01 1.82 2.77
C HIS A 168 28.44 0.59 2.04
N ARG A 169 29.31 -0.28 1.52
CA ARG A 169 28.87 -1.50 0.82
C ARG A 169 28.16 -2.47 1.75
N THR A 170 28.63 -2.61 2.98
CA THR A 170 27.97 -3.46 3.98
C THR A 170 26.59 -2.90 4.34
N LYS A 171 26.45 -1.58 4.53
CA LYS A 171 25.14 -0.94 4.78
C LYS A 171 24.14 -1.26 3.69
N ARG A 172 24.51 -1.05 2.43
CA ARG A 172 23.63 -1.32 1.28
C ARG A 172 23.29 -2.80 1.12
N MET A 173 24.20 -3.70 1.48
CA MET A 173 23.90 -5.13 1.53
C MET A 173 22.87 -5.47 2.61
N ILE A 174 23.00 -4.89 3.80
CA ILE A 174 22.02 -5.05 4.88
C ILE A 174 20.66 -4.49 4.43
N ASP A 175 20.62 -3.33 3.80
CA ASP A 175 19.40 -2.70 3.28
C ASP A 175 18.70 -3.59 2.23
N MET A 176 19.46 -4.19 1.30
CA MET A 176 18.95 -5.14 0.31
C MET A 176 18.39 -6.41 0.96
N VAL A 177 19.13 -7.00 1.91
CA VAL A 177 18.68 -8.22 2.61
C VAL A 177 17.45 -7.92 3.48
N GLY A 178 17.45 -6.78 4.16
CA GLY A 178 16.35 -6.34 5.01
C GLY A 178 15.05 -6.14 4.22
N SER A 179 15.13 -5.47 3.07
CA SER A 179 13.97 -5.32 2.18
C SER A 179 13.46 -6.64 1.63
N LEU A 180 14.38 -7.51 1.17
CA LEU A 180 14.01 -8.78 0.55
C LEU A 180 13.43 -9.80 1.54
N LEU A 181 13.94 -9.85 2.77
CA LEU A 181 13.54 -10.87 3.76
C LEU A 181 12.44 -10.41 4.73
N PHE A 182 12.34 -9.11 5.03
CA PHE A 182 11.38 -8.62 6.01
C PHE A 182 10.31 -7.74 5.37
N MET A 183 10.70 -6.73 4.61
CA MET A 183 9.75 -5.73 4.12
C MET A 183 8.82 -6.28 3.03
N ILE A 184 9.39 -6.87 1.97
CA ILE A 184 8.62 -7.45 0.86
C ILE A 184 7.74 -8.62 1.33
N PRO A 185 8.24 -9.61 2.09
CA PRO A 185 7.41 -10.74 2.52
C PRO A 185 6.26 -10.32 3.44
N THR A 186 6.50 -9.37 4.35
CA THR A 186 5.44 -8.84 5.23
C THR A 186 4.36 -8.13 4.41
N ALA A 187 4.74 -7.34 3.39
CA ALA A 187 3.79 -6.68 2.51
C ALA A 187 2.97 -7.67 1.68
N VAL A 188 3.60 -8.73 1.16
CA VAL A 188 2.91 -9.81 0.41
C VAL A 188 1.90 -10.53 1.29
N VAL A 189 2.28 -10.94 2.49
CA VAL A 189 1.37 -11.60 3.45
C VAL A 189 0.20 -10.67 3.79
N THR A 190 0.50 -9.40 4.10
CA THR A 190 -0.54 -8.40 4.40
C THR A 190 -1.50 -8.22 3.22
N TRP A 191 -1.00 -8.19 1.99
CA TRP A 191 -1.83 -8.11 0.78
C TRP A 191 -2.72 -9.33 0.61
N MET A 192 -2.15 -10.54 0.68
CA MET A 192 -2.89 -11.78 0.45
C MET A 192 -4.08 -11.93 1.40
N TYR A 193 -3.86 -11.73 2.71
CA TYR A 193 -4.95 -11.78 3.68
C TYR A 193 -5.85 -10.55 3.63
N GLY A 194 -5.26 -9.36 3.41
CA GLY A 194 -5.99 -8.10 3.30
C GLY A 194 -6.98 -8.09 2.14
N TRP A 195 -6.63 -8.71 1.01
CA TRP A 195 -7.49 -8.80 -0.18
C TRP A 195 -8.77 -9.58 0.09
N TYR A 196 -8.67 -10.80 0.63
CA TYR A 196 -9.86 -11.57 1.02
C TYR A 196 -10.63 -10.91 2.15
N PHE A 197 -9.93 -10.23 3.06
CA PHE A 197 -10.55 -9.45 4.13
C PHE A 197 -11.34 -8.26 3.58
N LEU A 198 -10.89 -7.59 2.52
CA LEU A 198 -11.66 -6.56 1.83
C LEU A 198 -12.94 -7.16 1.21
N TRP A 199 -12.78 -8.17 0.37
CA TRP A 199 -13.90 -8.72 -0.41
C TRP A 199 -15.00 -9.34 0.44
N ARG A 200 -14.68 -9.98 1.56
CA ARG A 200 -15.70 -10.54 2.47
C ARG A 200 -16.62 -9.52 3.14
N HIS A 201 -16.30 -8.23 3.04
CA HIS A 201 -17.14 -7.11 3.49
C HIS A 201 -17.83 -6.37 2.33
N LEU A 202 -17.60 -6.79 1.09
CA LEU A 202 -18.21 -6.21 -0.11
C LEU A 202 -19.24 -7.15 -0.75
N ILE A 203 -19.04 -8.47 -0.63
CA ILE A 203 -19.87 -9.47 -1.30
C ILE A 203 -20.30 -10.59 -0.35
N VAL A 204 -21.46 -11.18 -0.66
CA VAL A 204 -22.00 -12.38 -0.02
C VAL A 204 -22.30 -13.41 -1.12
N PRO A 205 -21.99 -14.72 -0.96
CA PRO A 205 -21.37 -15.37 0.21
C PRO A 205 -19.92 -14.93 0.45
N LYS A 206 -19.50 -14.92 1.73
CA LYS A 206 -18.18 -14.40 2.14
C LYS A 206 -17.04 -15.27 1.56
N PRO A 207 -16.13 -14.71 0.74
CA PRO A 207 -14.92 -15.40 0.32
C PRO A 207 -13.95 -15.61 1.49
N SER A 208 -13.25 -16.73 1.47
CA SER A 208 -12.16 -17.08 2.38
C SER A 208 -10.85 -17.27 1.60
N ALA A 209 -9.72 -16.99 2.22
CA ALA A 209 -8.40 -17.26 1.64
C ALA A 209 -8.13 -18.76 1.40
N SER A 210 -8.92 -19.63 2.04
CA SER A 210 -8.86 -21.09 1.88
C SER A 210 -9.79 -21.65 0.80
N ASP A 211 -10.62 -20.81 0.16
CA ASP A 211 -11.54 -21.28 -0.88
C ASP A 211 -10.77 -21.59 -2.18
N THR A 212 -11.12 -22.71 -2.84
CA THR A 212 -10.62 -23.00 -4.19
C THR A 212 -11.38 -22.18 -5.23
N LEU A 213 -10.78 -22.01 -6.42
CA LEU A 213 -11.43 -21.31 -7.54
C LEU A 213 -12.80 -21.92 -7.87
N GLU A 214 -12.91 -23.24 -7.97
CA GLU A 214 -14.19 -23.93 -8.21
C GLU A 214 -15.21 -23.66 -7.08
N GLY A 215 -14.75 -23.63 -5.84
CA GLY A 215 -15.59 -23.27 -4.68
C GLY A 215 -16.16 -21.86 -4.80
N LEU A 216 -15.34 -20.87 -5.18
CA LEU A 216 -15.79 -19.50 -5.40
C LEU A 216 -16.70 -19.38 -6.64
N LEU A 217 -16.40 -20.09 -7.72
CA LEU A 217 -17.26 -20.13 -8.90
C LEU A 217 -18.63 -20.75 -8.59
N ASN A 218 -18.69 -21.76 -7.73
CA ASN A 218 -19.98 -22.30 -7.27
C ASN A 218 -20.76 -21.28 -6.43
N LYS A 219 -20.07 -20.50 -5.58
CA LYS A 219 -20.67 -19.39 -4.81
C LYS A 219 -21.14 -18.23 -5.70
N SER A 220 -20.59 -18.07 -6.91
CA SER A 220 -20.95 -16.98 -7.83
C SER A 220 -22.45 -16.92 -8.15
N ARG A 221 -23.15 -18.07 -8.19
CA ARG A 221 -24.59 -18.14 -8.47
C ARG A 221 -25.46 -17.41 -7.44
N ALA A 222 -24.94 -17.27 -6.22
CA ALA A 222 -25.61 -16.60 -5.12
C ALA A 222 -24.95 -15.25 -4.78
N LEU A 223 -24.04 -14.76 -5.62
CA LEU A 223 -23.31 -13.51 -5.39
C LEU A 223 -24.27 -12.34 -5.29
N ARG A 224 -24.13 -11.57 -4.21
CA ARG A 224 -24.80 -10.30 -4.00
C ARG A 224 -23.80 -9.29 -3.47
N TRP A 225 -23.89 -8.07 -3.97
CA TRP A 225 -23.22 -6.94 -3.36
C TRP A 225 -23.85 -6.67 -1.99
N ASN A 226 -23.02 -6.66 -0.96
CA ASN A 226 -23.40 -6.36 0.41
C ASN A 226 -22.25 -5.60 1.05
N VAL A 227 -22.14 -4.32 0.69
CA VAL A 227 -21.12 -3.44 1.23
C VAL A 227 -21.45 -3.19 2.70
N GLU A 228 -20.65 -3.77 3.60
CA GLU A 228 -20.83 -3.60 5.04
C GLU A 228 -20.47 -2.15 5.42
N THR A 229 -21.50 -1.33 5.60
CA THR A 229 -21.44 0.09 5.97
C THR A 229 -21.62 0.33 7.47
N ILE A 230 -21.82 -0.71 8.28
CA ILE A 230 -22.12 -0.53 9.71
C ILE A 230 -20.84 -0.12 10.45
N GLY A 231 -20.93 1.01 11.19
CA GLY A 231 -19.87 1.52 12.06
C GLY A 231 -19.86 0.87 13.45
N PHE A 232 -18.99 1.36 14.35
CA PHE A 232 -18.94 0.85 15.73
C PHE A 232 -20.14 1.28 16.57
N SER A 233 -20.73 2.43 16.24
CA SER A 233 -21.91 2.96 16.89
C SER A 233 -23.06 3.11 15.88
N PRO A 234 -24.34 3.09 16.34
CA PRO A 234 -25.50 3.22 15.46
C PRO A 234 -25.50 4.48 14.59
N ASN A 235 -24.93 5.58 15.12
CA ASN A 235 -24.82 6.86 14.42
C ASN A 235 -23.36 7.17 14.02
N GLY A 236 -22.52 6.15 14.00
CA GLY A 236 -21.09 6.23 13.72
C GLY A 236 -20.77 6.28 12.23
N PHE A 237 -19.49 6.44 11.92
CA PHE A 237 -19.02 6.56 10.55
C PHE A 237 -19.37 5.30 9.73
N ASN A 238 -20.14 5.49 8.66
CA ASN A 238 -20.81 4.39 7.94
C ASN A 238 -20.09 3.95 6.64
N ALA A 239 -18.89 4.45 6.36
CA ALA A 239 -18.09 3.97 5.22
C ALA A 239 -16.91 3.09 5.68
N TYR A 240 -17.19 2.15 6.60
CA TYR A 240 -16.15 1.33 7.22
C TYR A 240 -15.42 0.39 6.24
N PHE A 241 -15.97 0.15 5.05
CA PHE A 241 -15.28 -0.58 3.98
C PHE A 241 -14.00 0.14 3.49
N LEU A 242 -13.93 1.47 3.62
CA LEU A 242 -12.76 2.26 3.23
C LEU A 242 -11.49 1.87 4.01
N PHE A 243 -11.60 1.50 5.28
CA PHE A 243 -10.45 1.03 6.06
C PHE A 243 -9.84 -0.25 5.50
N LYS A 244 -10.66 -1.15 4.95
CA LYS A 244 -10.16 -2.38 4.33
C LYS A 244 -9.50 -2.10 2.97
N ILE A 245 -9.99 -1.11 2.24
CA ILE A 245 -9.34 -0.62 1.02
C ILE A 245 -7.97 -0.02 1.38
N LEU A 246 -7.92 0.83 2.41
CA LEU A 246 -6.68 1.43 2.90
C LEU A 246 -5.65 0.39 3.35
N LEU A 247 -6.09 -0.71 3.96
CA LEU A 247 -5.19 -1.82 4.31
C LEU A 247 -4.54 -2.44 3.07
N CYS A 248 -5.30 -2.66 1.99
CA CYS A 248 -4.75 -3.17 0.73
C CYS A 248 -3.81 -2.17 0.08
N LEU A 249 -4.18 -0.87 0.08
CA LEU A 249 -3.34 0.19 -0.45
C LEU A 249 -2.03 0.34 0.35
N PHE A 250 -2.09 0.24 1.69
CA PHE A 250 -0.91 0.21 2.55
C PHE A 250 0.03 -0.93 2.16
N ALA A 251 -0.49 -2.16 2.04
CA ALA A 251 0.31 -3.31 1.64
C ALA A 251 0.96 -3.10 0.25
N ALA A 252 0.23 -2.55 -0.72
CA ALA A 252 0.76 -2.22 -2.03
C ALA A 252 1.86 -1.14 -1.96
N MET A 253 1.65 -0.08 -1.17
CA MET A 253 2.62 1.01 -0.98
C MET A 253 3.91 0.52 -0.34
N VAL A 254 3.82 -0.34 0.68
CA VAL A 254 4.99 -0.94 1.33
C VAL A 254 5.70 -1.89 0.37
N PHE A 255 4.97 -2.70 -0.40
CA PHE A 255 5.58 -3.60 -1.39
C PHE A 255 6.35 -2.82 -2.46
N ILE A 256 5.71 -1.83 -3.10
CA ILE A 256 6.32 -0.98 -4.13
C ILE A 256 7.57 -0.30 -3.56
N HIS A 257 7.47 0.21 -2.34
CA HIS A 257 8.58 0.88 -1.69
C HIS A 257 9.73 -0.08 -1.33
N GLY A 258 9.42 -1.30 -0.87
CA GLY A 258 10.43 -2.33 -0.62
C GLY A 258 11.21 -2.71 -1.87
N VAL A 259 10.52 -2.79 -3.01
CA VAL A 259 11.15 -3.01 -4.32
C VAL A 259 12.02 -1.82 -4.73
N ALA A 260 11.52 -0.58 -4.58
CA ALA A 260 12.29 0.64 -4.87
C ALA A 260 13.56 0.74 -4.01
N PHE A 261 13.44 0.46 -2.71
CA PHE A 261 14.53 0.49 -1.75
C PHE A 261 15.58 -0.57 -2.04
N PHE A 262 15.16 -1.77 -2.47
CA PHE A 262 16.06 -2.82 -2.94
C PHE A 262 16.84 -2.38 -4.19
N TYR A 263 16.17 -1.83 -5.20
CA TYR A 263 16.81 -1.36 -6.43
C TYR A 263 17.79 -0.21 -6.18
N ARG A 264 17.40 0.76 -5.35
CA ARG A 264 18.31 1.84 -4.93
C ARG A 264 19.53 1.27 -4.22
N SER A 265 19.33 0.43 -3.22
CA SER A 265 20.43 -0.14 -2.43
C SER A 265 21.40 -0.93 -3.31
N TYR A 266 20.89 -1.66 -4.31
CA TYR A 266 21.72 -2.36 -5.30
C TYR A 266 22.57 -1.38 -6.15
N LEU A 267 21.96 -0.32 -6.67
CA LEU A 267 22.66 0.69 -7.46
C LEU A 267 23.73 1.40 -6.64
N GLU A 268 23.40 1.81 -5.41
CA GLU A 268 24.33 2.49 -4.51
C GLU A 268 25.49 1.57 -4.07
N TRP A 269 25.20 0.28 -3.85
CA TRP A 269 26.22 -0.72 -3.58
C TRP A 269 27.21 -0.88 -4.75
N ARG A 270 26.71 -0.86 -5.98
CA ARG A 270 27.50 -1.09 -7.21
C ARG A 270 28.27 0.14 -7.70
N GLU A 271 27.68 1.32 -7.64
CA GLU A 271 28.31 2.58 -8.05
C GLU A 271 29.23 3.15 -6.95
N GLY A 272 29.02 2.78 -5.68
CA GLY A 272 29.87 3.20 -4.57
C GLY A 272 29.35 4.45 -3.86
N PRO A 273 30.14 5.03 -2.94
CA PRO A 273 29.67 6.08 -2.03
C PRO A 273 29.21 7.37 -2.73
N ASP A 274 29.76 7.69 -3.90
CA ASP A 274 29.40 8.90 -4.66
C ASP A 274 27.96 8.87 -5.19
N SER A 275 27.35 7.70 -5.23
CA SER A 275 25.97 7.51 -5.66
C SER A 275 24.94 7.58 -4.53
N ALA A 276 25.40 7.73 -3.27
CA ALA A 276 24.52 7.80 -2.12
C ALA A 276 23.54 8.98 -2.22
N ASN A 277 22.25 8.71 -2.02
CA ASN A 277 21.16 9.69 -2.10
C ASN A 277 21.01 10.38 -3.48
N LYS A 278 21.59 9.80 -4.53
CA LYS A 278 21.46 10.34 -5.89
C LYS A 278 19.98 10.35 -6.31
N TYR A 279 19.56 11.47 -6.89
CA TYR A 279 18.19 11.74 -7.36
C TYR A 279 17.08 11.66 -6.29
N LEU A 280 17.45 11.69 -5.01
CA LEU A 280 16.47 11.66 -3.93
C LEU A 280 15.75 13.01 -3.84
N ASP A 281 14.42 12.98 -4.02
CA ASP A 281 13.54 14.13 -3.87
C ASP A 281 13.11 14.25 -2.40
N LYS A 282 13.83 15.09 -1.64
CA LYS A 282 13.51 15.43 -0.26
C LYS A 282 12.79 16.77 -0.18
N ASP A 283 11.76 16.81 0.66
CA ASP A 283 11.13 18.05 1.08
C ASP A 283 12.13 18.81 1.95
N ARG A 284 12.46 20.04 1.54
CA ARG A 284 13.28 20.95 2.34
C ARG A 284 12.41 21.48 3.47
N LEU A 285 12.59 20.95 4.66
CA LEU A 285 12.28 21.68 5.88
C LEU A 285 13.39 22.74 5.98
N ASP A 286 13.01 24.01 6.07
CA ASP A 286 13.93 25.15 6.12
C ASP A 286 15.11 24.90 7.07
N ASP A 287 16.28 25.47 6.77
CA ASP A 287 17.57 25.31 7.46
C ASP A 287 17.55 25.80 8.94
N GLY A 288 16.68 25.21 9.77
CA GLY A 288 16.46 25.57 11.18
C GLY A 288 16.84 24.47 12.18
N ASP A 289 16.90 23.21 11.74
CA ASP A 289 17.26 22.07 12.62
C ASP A 289 18.76 21.74 12.61
N ASP A 290 19.51 22.18 11.59
CA ASP A 290 20.98 22.08 11.59
C ASP A 290 21.64 23.03 12.60
N ALA A 291 20.91 24.01 13.13
CA ALA A 291 21.40 24.90 14.20
C ALA A 291 21.39 24.24 15.60
N PHE A 292 20.61 23.18 15.81
CA PHE A 292 20.50 22.52 17.12
C PHE A 292 21.28 21.20 17.23
N GLN A 293 21.75 20.62 16.12
CA GLN A 293 22.56 19.40 16.15
C GLN A 293 24.06 19.64 16.38
N GLY A 294 24.48 20.90 16.53
CA GLY A 294 25.86 21.31 16.85
C GLY A 294 26.17 21.47 18.34
N ALA A 295 25.26 21.09 19.24
CA ALA A 295 25.49 21.13 20.67
C ALA A 295 24.98 19.83 21.30
N HIS A 296 25.81 18.79 21.30
CA HIS A 296 26.06 17.86 22.41
C HIS A 296 27.10 16.81 22.02
#